data_AF-A0AAW9IAV2-F1
#
_entry.id   AF-A0AAW9IAV2-F1
#
_cell.length_a   1.000
_cell.length_b   1.000
_cell.length_c   1.000
_cell.angle_alpha   90.00
_cell.angle_beta   90.00
_cell.angle_gamma   90.00
#
_symmetry.space_group_name_H-M   'P 1'
#
loop_
_entity.id
_entity.type
_entity.pdbx_description
1 polymer ?
#
loop_
_entity_poly.entity_id
_entity_poly.type
_entity_poly.pdbx_seq_one_letter_code
_entity_poly.pdbx_strand_id
1 'polypeptide(L)'
;MLRETEELMMKNYNFKQKTFELYKEALKDVEEVFGSYDEIREYNQLKVLKAFQDERISDSHFTNSSGYGYDDIGRDSLDKVYARIFNTEMALVRPHFVNGTHA
;
A
#
# COMPACT_ATOMS: atom_id res chain seq x y z
N MET A 1 -11.07 4.29 -22.39
CA MET A 1 -12.04 3.28 -21.90
C MET A 1 -12.52 2.47 -23.10
N LEU A 2 -12.64 1.15 -22.97
CA LEU A 2 -13.19 0.30 -24.03
C LEU A 2 -14.71 0.50 -24.14
N ARG A 3 -15.29 0.31 -25.33
CA ARG A 3 -16.71 0.55 -25.58
C ARG A 3 -17.59 -0.45 -24.81
N GLU A 4 -17.16 -1.70 -24.75
CA GLU A 4 -17.81 -2.79 -24.02
C GLU A 4 -17.92 -2.45 -22.52
N THR A 5 -16.95 -1.71 -21.98
CA THR A 5 -16.98 -1.23 -20.60
C THR A 5 -18.06 -0.17 -20.38
N GLU A 6 -18.19 0.79 -21.30
CA GLU A 6 -19.25 1.82 -21.23
C GLU A 6 -20.64 1.16 -21.32
N GLU A 7 -20.84 0.25 -22.29
CA GLU A 7 -22.11 -0.47 -22.48
C GLU A 7 -22.50 -1.32 -21.26
N LEU A 8 -21.54 -2.02 -20.66
CA LEU A 8 -21.76 -2.81 -19.45
C LEU A 8 -22.13 -1.91 -18.25
N MET A 9 -21.46 -0.77 -18.11
CA MET A 9 -21.75 0.17 -17.03
C MET A 9 -23.13 0.83 -17.16
N MET A 10 -23.53 1.18 -18.38
CA MET A 10 -24.87 1.69 -18.66
C MET A 10 -25.94 0.65 -18.35
N LYS A 11 -25.75 -0.60 -18.77
CA LYS A 11 -26.72 -1.68 -18.59
C LYS A 11 -26.87 -2.12 -17.12
N ASN A 12 -25.76 -2.26 -16.40
CA ASN A 12 -25.77 -2.87 -15.07
C ASN A 12 -25.92 -1.85 -13.94
N TYR A 13 -25.44 -0.62 -14.13
CA TYR A 13 -25.40 0.40 -13.08
C TYR A 13 -26.17 1.68 -13.44
N ASN A 14 -26.85 1.70 -14.60
CA ASN A 14 -27.69 2.82 -15.06
C ASN A 14 -26.91 4.15 -15.21
N PHE A 15 -25.63 4.09 -15.55
CA PHE A 15 -24.88 5.31 -15.88
C PHE A 15 -25.40 5.95 -17.17
N LYS A 16 -25.44 7.28 -17.18
CA LYS A 16 -25.92 8.07 -18.32
C LYS A 16 -24.73 8.44 -19.21
N GLN A 17 -24.99 8.70 -20.50
CA GLN A 17 -23.95 9.12 -21.44
C GLN A 17 -23.16 10.34 -20.92
N LYS A 18 -23.86 11.34 -20.39
CA LYS A 18 -23.28 12.56 -19.81
C LYS A 18 -22.30 12.28 -18.65
N THR A 19 -22.48 11.18 -17.91
CA THR A 19 -21.56 10.78 -16.86
C THR A 19 -20.18 10.43 -17.42
N PHE A 20 -20.12 9.79 -18.60
CA PHE A 20 -18.85 9.43 -19.25
C PHE A 20 -18.14 10.65 -19.85
N GLU A 21 -18.88 11.65 -20.31
CA GLU A 21 -18.32 12.93 -20.76
C GLU A 21 -17.62 13.64 -19.59
N LEU A 22 -18.33 13.80 -18.46
CA LEU A 22 -17.76 14.38 -17.24
C LEU A 22 -16.57 13.57 -16.70
N TYR A 23 -16.62 12.24 -16.76
CA TYR A 23 -15.51 11.39 -16.37
C TYR A 23 -14.27 11.63 -17.24
N LYS A 24 -14.44 11.75 -18.57
CA LYS A 24 -13.32 12.00 -19.50
C LYS A 24 -12.68 13.37 -19.26
N GLU A 25 -13.49 14.39 -18.98
CA GLU A 25 -13.01 15.73 -18.60
C GLU A 25 -12.27 15.68 -17.27
N ALA A 26 -12.89 15.14 -16.22
CA ALA A 26 -12.27 15.03 -14.91
C ALA A 26 -10.96 14.22 -14.93
N LEU A 27 -10.89 13.15 -15.74
CA LEU A 27 -9.66 12.35 -15.88
C LEU A 27 -8.53 13.15 -16.51
N LYS A 28 -8.84 14.01 -17.48
CA LYS A 28 -7.88 14.92 -18.10
C LYS A 28 -7.41 16.00 -17.12
N ASP A 29 -8.33 16.55 -16.34
CA ASP A 29 -8.03 17.61 -15.38
C ASP A 29 -7.08 17.16 -14.25
N VAL A 30 -7.10 15.87 -13.89
CA VAL A 30 -6.26 15.31 -12.81
C VAL A 30 -4.99 14.60 -13.30
N GLU A 31 -4.74 14.57 -14.62
CA GLU A 31 -3.63 13.80 -15.21
C GLU A 31 -2.26 14.25 -14.67
N GLU A 32 -2.02 15.56 -14.59
CA GLU A 32 -0.77 16.11 -14.05
C GLU A 32 -0.60 15.78 -12.55
N VAL A 33 -1.70 15.86 -11.79
CA VAL A 33 -1.70 15.53 -10.35
C VAL A 33 -1.35 14.06 -10.15
N PHE A 34 -1.88 13.15 -10.98
CA PHE A 34 -1.52 11.74 -10.94
C PHE A 34 -0.05 11.51 -11.26
N GLY A 35 0.51 12.24 -12.24
CA GLY A 35 1.94 12.22 -12.52
C GLY A 35 2.79 12.56 -11.29
N SER A 36 2.42 13.61 -10.54
CA SER A 36 3.13 13.98 -9.31
C SER A 36 3.06 12.92 -8.21
N TYR A 37 1.92 12.22 -8.09
CA TYR A 37 1.78 11.12 -7.13
C TYR A 37 2.57 9.88 -7.55
N ASP A 38 2.75 9.64 -8.84
CA ASP A 38 3.55 8.53 -9.35
C ASP A 38 5.04 8.68 -9.00
N GLU A 39 5.58 9.90 -9.04
CA GLU A 39 6.95 10.19 -8.57
C GLU A 39 7.11 9.93 -7.07
N ILE A 40 6.14 10.38 -6.26
CA ILE A 40 6.11 10.12 -4.81
C ILE A 40 5.99 8.61 -4.54
N ARG A 41 5.17 7.90 -5.31
CA ARG A 41 5.01 6.45 -5.20
C ARG A 41 6.32 5.74 -5.52
N GLU A 42 7.01 6.11 -6.60
CA GLU A 42 8.29 5.52 -6.99
C GLU A 42 9.35 5.69 -5.90
N TYR A 43 9.49 6.90 -5.37
CA TYR A 43 10.39 7.18 -4.25
C TYR A 43 10.08 6.32 -3.03
N ASN A 44 8.80 6.27 -2.62
CA ASN A 44 8.40 5.49 -1.44
C ASN A 44 8.56 3.97 -1.67
N GLN A 45 8.34 3.48 -2.90
CA GLN A 45 8.56 2.08 -3.24
C GLN A 45 10.03 1.70 -3.07
N LEU A 46 10.96 2.54 -3.55
CA LEU A 46 12.39 2.32 -3.38
C LEU A 46 12.81 2.39 -1.91
N LYS A 47 12.26 3.35 -1.15
CA LYS A 47 12.49 3.48 0.30
C LYS A 47 12.12 2.21 1.06
N VAL A 48 10.93 1.65 0.78
CA VAL A 48 10.48 0.40 1.39
C VAL A 48 11.36 -0.77 0.95
N LEU A 49 11.63 -0.91 -0.36
CA LEU A 49 12.50 -1.97 -0.89
C LEU A 49 13.88 -1.96 -0.22
N LYS A 50 14.47 -0.78 -0.06
CA LYS A 50 15.77 -0.60 0.59
C LYS A 50 15.75 -1.06 2.04
N ALA A 51 14.72 -0.71 2.81
CA ALA A 51 14.57 -1.15 4.20
C ALA A 51 14.50 -2.69 4.33
N PHE A 52 13.79 -3.36 3.41
CA PHE A 52 13.74 -4.83 3.37
C PHE A 52 15.12 -5.45 3.02
N GLN A 53 15.84 -4.86 2.07
CA GLN A 53 17.18 -5.33 1.69
C GLN A 53 18.20 -5.14 2.82
N ASP A 54 18.14 -4.01 3.53
CA ASP A 54 19.07 -3.70 4.63
C ASP A 54 18.86 -4.60 5.85
N GLU A 55 17.62 -4.96 6.16
CA GLU A 55 17.28 -5.97 7.18
C GLU A 55 17.41 -7.41 6.67
N ARG A 56 17.81 -7.61 5.40
CA ARG A 56 18.07 -8.93 4.79
C ARG A 56 16.88 -9.89 4.95
N ILE A 57 15.67 -9.36 4.74
CA ILE A 57 14.45 -10.16 4.82
C ILE A 57 14.52 -11.32 3.83
N SER A 58 14.07 -12.48 4.29
CA SER A 58 14.09 -13.75 3.59
C SER A 58 12.86 -14.58 3.98
N ASP A 59 12.67 -15.70 3.31
CA ASP A 59 11.64 -16.69 3.61
C ASP A 59 11.65 -17.17 5.08
N SER A 60 12.83 -17.26 5.71
CA SER A 60 12.95 -17.62 7.13
C SER A 60 12.26 -16.63 8.08
N HIS A 61 12.06 -15.37 7.66
CA HIS A 61 11.36 -14.35 8.45
C HIS A 61 9.83 -14.51 8.38
N PHE A 62 9.31 -15.38 7.51
CA PHE A 62 7.89 -15.74 7.46
C PHE A 62 7.59 -16.82 8.51
N THR A 63 7.76 -16.44 9.78
CA THR A 63 7.64 -17.30 10.94
C THR A 63 6.19 -17.68 11.24
N ASN A 64 6.01 -18.80 11.94
CA ASN A 64 4.71 -19.24 12.48
C ASN A 64 4.85 -19.45 13.99
N SER A 65 5.09 -18.37 14.72
CA SER A 65 5.29 -18.41 16.17
C SER A 65 4.03 -18.84 16.91
N SER A 66 4.21 -19.48 18.07
CA SER A 66 3.13 -19.95 18.93
C SER A 66 3.44 -19.73 20.40
N GLY A 67 2.43 -19.81 21.26
CA GLY A 67 2.58 -19.56 22.70
C GLY A 67 3.10 -18.14 22.96
N TYR A 68 4.23 -18.05 23.68
CA TYR A 68 4.85 -16.76 24.03
C TYR A 68 5.54 -16.06 22.86
N GLY A 69 5.94 -16.78 21.81
CA GLY A 69 6.65 -16.20 20.66
C GLY A 69 8.01 -15.57 21.03
N TYR A 70 8.78 -16.20 21.91
CA TYR A 70 10.16 -15.78 22.17
C TYR A 70 11.02 -15.92 20.91
N ASP A 71 11.92 -14.96 20.70
CA ASP A 71 12.86 -14.91 19.58
C ASP A 71 12.20 -15.06 18.18
N ASP A 72 11.01 -14.49 18.02
CA ASP A 72 10.35 -14.42 16.71
C ASP A 72 11.08 -13.42 15.79
N ILE A 73 11.99 -13.96 14.98
CA ILE A 73 12.81 -13.19 14.04
C ILE A 73 11.98 -12.43 13.00
N GLY A 74 10.80 -12.94 12.63
CA GLY A 74 9.90 -12.30 11.68
C GLY A 74 9.32 -11.02 12.26
N ARG A 75 8.77 -11.13 13.47
CA ARG A 75 8.26 -10.00 14.25
C ARG A 75 9.34 -8.94 14.50
N ASP A 76 10.49 -9.37 15.00
CA ASP A 76 11.53 -8.43 15.43
C ASP A 76 12.21 -7.73 14.25
N SER A 77 12.31 -8.41 13.09
CA SER A 77 12.84 -7.79 11.87
C SER A 77 11.83 -6.84 11.21
N LEU A 78 10.53 -7.12 11.32
CA LEU A 78 9.50 -6.21 10.83
C LEU A 78 9.52 -4.85 11.57
N ASP A 79 9.75 -4.86 12.89
CA ASP A 79 9.95 -3.63 13.66
C ASP A 79 11.13 -2.82 13.13
N LYS A 80 12.26 -3.48 12.83
CA LYS A 80 13.44 -2.80 12.28
C LYS A 80 13.19 -2.25 10.88
N VAL A 81 12.48 -2.98 10.03
CA VAL A 81 12.07 -2.49 8.69
C VAL A 81 11.24 -1.21 8.83
N TYR A 82 10.27 -1.19 9.74
CA TYR A 82 9.48 0.02 10.00
C TYR A 82 10.33 1.17 10.55
N ALA A 83 11.22 0.89 11.51
CA ALA A 83 12.12 1.90 12.05
C ALA A 83 12.99 2.54 10.95
N ARG A 84 13.49 1.75 9.99
CA ARG A 84 14.21 2.26 8.82
C ARG A 84 13.34 3.09 7.88
N ILE A 85 12.12 2.64 7.59
CA ILE A 85 11.20 3.36 6.70
C ILE A 85 10.86 4.74 7.23
N PHE A 86 10.68 4.86 8.54
CA PHE A 86 10.31 6.10 9.23
C PHE A 86 11.50 6.90 9.76
N ASN A 87 12.73 6.40 9.60
CA ASN A 87 13.95 6.98 10.17
C ASN A 87 13.87 7.21 11.69
N THR A 88 13.39 6.21 12.42
CA THR A 88 13.28 6.23 13.89
C THR A 88 14.23 5.22 14.52
N GLU A 89 14.50 5.39 15.81
CA GLU A 89 15.36 4.46 16.57
C GLU A 89 14.69 3.08 16.71
N MET A 90 13.37 3.05 16.90
CA MET A 90 12.57 1.84 17.11
C MET A 90 11.18 1.98 16.49
N ALA A 91 10.50 0.85 16.31
CA ALA A 91 9.09 0.77 15.95
C ALA A 91 8.42 -0.41 16.68
N LEU A 92 7.09 -0.38 16.77
CA LEU A 92 6.29 -1.45 17.37
C LEU A 92 5.15 -1.83 16.42
N VAL A 93 5.31 -2.93 15.69
CA VAL A 93 4.36 -3.39 14.67
C VAL A 93 3.78 -4.73 15.10
N ARG A 94 2.52 -4.73 15.51
CA ARG A 94 1.90 -5.92 16.11
C ARG A 94 0.50 -6.16 15.56
N PRO A 95 0.12 -7.43 15.29
CA PRO A 95 -1.27 -7.77 14.97
C PRO A 95 -2.20 -7.68 16.18
N HIS A 96 -1.63 -7.55 17.39
CA HIS A 96 -2.37 -7.46 18.66
C HIS A 96 -3.17 -6.16 18.81
N PHE A 97 -2.83 -5.12 18.04
CA PHE A 97 -3.63 -3.89 18.02
C PHE A 97 -4.95 -4.13 17.29
N VAL A 98 -6.06 -4.16 18.05
CA VAL A 98 -7.41 -4.37 17.49
C VAL A 98 -7.88 -3.30 16.49
N ASN A 99 -7.31 -2.09 16.53
CA ASN A 99 -7.54 -1.00 15.58
C ASN A 99 -6.47 0.10 15.73
N GLY A 100 -6.53 1.13 14.90
CA GLY A 100 -5.60 2.28 14.96
C GLY A 100 -5.82 3.23 16.14
N THR A 101 -6.95 3.20 16.84
CA THR A 101 -7.16 3.97 18.09
C THR A 101 -6.44 3.31 19.28
N HIS A 102 -6.25 2.00 19.22
CA HIS A 102 -5.54 1.23 20.24
C HIS A 102 -4.01 1.37 20.11
N ALA A 103 -3.50 1.46 18.88
CA ALA A 103 -2.07 1.62 18.60
C ALA A 103 -1.52 2.95 19.13
#